data_AF-A0A2U1YN97-F1
#
_entry.id   AF-A0A2U1YN97-F1
#
_cell.length_a   1.000
_cell.length_b   1.000
_cell.length_c   1.000
_cell.angle_alpha   90.00
_cell.angle_beta   90.00
_cell.angle_gamma   90.00
#
_symmetry.space_group_name_H-M   'P 1'
#
loop_
_entity.id
_entity.type
_entity.pdbx_description
1 polymer ?
#
loop_
_entity_poly.entity_id
_entity_poly.type
_entity_poly.pdbx_seq_one_letter_code
_entity_poly.pdbx_strand_id
1 'polypeptide(L)'
;MMSETETVTAEVIAVRKAPVGGKLLALVDVTIAIHGIEFKVRGLHVSREIMDGNHATSVTSPLHRDTDGQWSPTITFPVELHQPLTDIVLAACIDAGVCREA
;
A
#
# COMPACT_ATOMS: atom_id res chain seq x y z
N MET A 1 -11.99 -22.14 20.66
CA MET A 1 -12.09 -22.22 19.19
C MET A 1 -10.66 -22.12 18.69
N MET A 2 -10.06 -23.21 18.18
CA MET A 2 -8.70 -23.13 17.63
C MET A 2 -8.80 -22.29 16.35
N SER A 3 -8.16 -21.12 16.32
CA SER A 3 -8.04 -20.35 15.09
C SER A 3 -7.05 -21.09 14.19
N GLU A 4 -7.56 -21.71 13.14
CA GLU A 4 -6.71 -22.17 12.06
C GLU A 4 -6.06 -20.93 11.43
N THR A 5 -4.73 -20.88 11.40
CA THR A 5 -3.97 -19.77 10.82
C THR A 5 -3.29 -20.26 9.56
N GLU A 6 -3.34 -19.47 8.49
CA GLU A 6 -2.62 -19.75 7.27
C GLU A 6 -1.67 -18.62 6.89
N THR A 7 -0.62 -18.95 6.13
CA THR A 7 0.37 -17.98 5.69
C THR A 7 -0.17 -17.18 4.51
N VAL A 8 -0.28 -15.87 4.70
CA VAL A 8 -0.49 -14.93 3.62
C VAL A 8 0.86 -14.45 3.10
N THR A 9 1.11 -14.59 1.81
CA THR A 9 2.28 -13.98 1.17
C THR A 9 1.87 -12.73 0.41
N ALA A 10 2.75 -11.73 0.37
CA ALA A 10 2.54 -10.53 -0.41
C ALA A 10 3.85 -10.09 -1.07
N GLU A 11 3.77 -9.70 -2.34
CA GLU A 11 4.94 -9.28 -3.11
C GLU A 11 4.62 -8.03 -3.93
N VAL A 12 5.58 -7.12 -4.04
CA VAL A 12 5.46 -5.94 -4.90
C VAL A 12 5.75 -6.33 -6.35
N ILE A 13 4.78 -6.08 -7.23
CA ILE A 13 4.87 -6.39 -8.67
C ILE A 13 5.45 -5.20 -9.43
N ALA A 14 5.03 -3.98 -9.07
CA ALA A 14 5.42 -2.78 -9.79
C ALA A 14 5.32 -1.53 -8.91
N VAL A 15 6.27 -0.61 -9.10
CA VAL A 15 6.24 0.74 -8.52
C VAL A 15 6.17 1.76 -9.65
N ARG A 16 5.12 2.58 -9.66
CA ARG A 16 4.95 3.68 -10.63
C ARG A 16 5.09 5.01 -9.92
N LYS A 17 6.17 5.73 -10.21
CA LYS A 17 6.42 7.06 -9.62
C LYS A 17 5.36 8.06 -10.07
N ALA A 18 4.87 8.87 -9.14
CA ALA A 18 4.02 10.01 -9.44
C ALA A 18 4.86 11.21 -9.90
N PRO A 19 4.25 12.21 -10.57
CA PRO A 19 4.90 13.47 -10.86
C PRO A 19 5.42 14.17 -9.59
N VAL A 20 6.56 14.84 -9.71
CA VAL A 20 7.18 15.58 -8.60
C VAL A 20 6.32 16.74 -8.11
N GLY A 21 6.34 16.98 -6.80
CA GLY A 21 5.68 18.13 -6.16
C GLY A 21 4.28 17.85 -5.60
N GLY A 22 3.72 16.67 -5.84
CA GLY A 22 2.42 16.25 -5.28
C GLY A 22 2.49 15.58 -3.92
N LYS A 23 1.31 15.38 -3.30
CA LYS A 23 1.14 14.53 -2.10
C LYS A 23 1.35 13.06 -2.44
N LEU A 24 0.87 12.61 -3.60
CA LEU A 24 1.12 11.26 -4.11
C LEU A 24 2.56 11.13 -4.58
N LEU A 25 3.27 10.11 -4.10
CA LEU A 25 4.66 9.81 -4.44
C LEU A 25 4.76 8.65 -5.43
N ALA A 26 3.93 7.62 -5.25
CA ALA A 26 3.85 6.48 -6.17
C ALA A 26 2.52 5.74 -6.09
N LEU A 27 2.25 4.96 -7.14
CA LEU A 27 1.24 3.91 -7.16
C LEU A 27 1.95 2.55 -7.22
N VAL A 28 1.58 1.63 -6.32
CA VAL A 28 2.25 0.34 -6.18
C VAL A 28 1.25 -0.80 -6.41
N ASP A 29 1.67 -1.79 -7.18
CA ASP A 29 0.89 -3.02 -7.39
C ASP A 29 1.49 -4.15 -6.57
N VAL A 30 0.64 -4.94 -5.94
CA VAL A 30 1.05 -6.11 -5.14
C VAL A 30 0.27 -7.36 -5.54
N THR A 31 0.89 -8.52 -5.41
CA THR A 31 0.19 -9.80 -5.29
C THR A 31 -0.02 -10.10 -3.81
N ILE A 32 -1.15 -10.71 -3.48
CA ILE A 32 -1.42 -11.29 -2.17
C ILE A 32 -1.90 -12.72 -2.41
N ALA A 33 -1.21 -13.72 -1.87
CA ALA A 33 -1.60 -15.12 -2.01
C ALA A 33 -2.11 -15.70 -0.69
N ILE A 34 -3.24 -16.40 -0.75
CA ILE A 34 -3.90 -17.07 0.38
C ILE A 34 -4.40 -18.43 -0.12
N HIS A 35 -4.03 -19.53 0.54
CA HIS A 35 -4.41 -20.89 0.10
C HIS A 35 -4.15 -21.17 -1.40
N GLY A 36 -3.07 -20.63 -1.96
CA GLY A 36 -2.72 -20.77 -3.39
C GLY A 36 -3.56 -19.93 -4.37
N ILE A 37 -4.46 -19.08 -3.87
CA ILE A 37 -5.20 -18.10 -4.67
C ILE A 37 -4.46 -16.78 -4.65
N GLU A 38 -4.06 -16.28 -5.82
CA GLU A 38 -3.36 -15.00 -5.98
C GLU A 38 -4.33 -13.86 -6.34
N PHE A 39 -4.33 -12.82 -5.51
CA PHE A 39 -5.05 -11.57 -5.75
C PHE A 39 -4.06 -10.50 -6.19
N LYS A 40 -4.32 -9.87 -7.34
CA LYS A 40 -3.55 -8.71 -7.81
C LYS A 40 -4.25 -7.43 -7.41
N VAL A 41 -3.68 -6.71 -6.45
CA VAL A 41 -4.17 -5.39 -6.04
C VAL A 41 -3.33 -4.33 -6.74
N ARG A 42 -4.00 -3.47 -7.53
CA ARG A 42 -3.33 -2.43 -8.30
C ARG A 42 -3.58 -1.06 -7.72
N GLY A 43 -2.53 -0.26 -7.64
CA GLY A 43 -2.62 1.16 -7.29
C GLY A 43 -2.76 1.43 -5.80
N LEU A 44 -2.06 0.68 -4.94
CA LEU A 44 -1.79 1.13 -3.57
C LEU A 44 -1.14 2.51 -3.63
N HIS A 45 -1.62 3.42 -2.80
CA HIS A 45 -1.16 4.80 -2.81
C HIS A 45 -0.04 4.98 -1.82
N VAL A 46 1.11 5.46 -2.30
CA VAL A 46 2.22 5.88 -1.44
C VAL A 46 2.22 7.40 -1.44
N SER A 47 1.99 8.01 -0.28
CA SER A 47 1.77 9.44 -0.16
C SER A 47 2.64 10.06 0.94
N ARG A 48 2.99 11.32 0.75
CA ARG A 48 3.60 12.15 1.80
C ARG A 48 2.54 12.51 2.83
N GLU A 49 2.86 12.32 4.09
CA GLU A 49 2.05 12.77 5.23
C GLU A 49 2.88 13.61 6.19
N ILE A 50 2.18 14.25 7.12
CA ILE A 50 2.78 14.91 8.28
C ILE A 50 2.24 14.21 9.51
N MET A 51 3.11 13.56 10.28
CA MET A 51 2.80 12.93 11.56
C MET A 51 3.62 13.62 12.64
N ASP A 52 2.95 14.14 13.67
CA ASP A 52 3.58 14.86 14.79
C ASP A 52 4.55 15.97 14.36
N GLY A 53 4.20 16.68 13.29
CA GLY A 53 5.02 17.76 12.72
C GLY A 53 6.20 17.31 11.84
N ASN A 54 6.42 15.99 11.70
CA ASN A 54 7.48 15.42 10.89
C ASN A 54 6.95 14.87 9.55
N HIS A 55 7.80 14.91 8.53
CA HIS A 55 7.49 14.27 7.25
C HIS A 55 7.46 12.75 7.42
N ALA A 56 6.33 12.15 7.05
CA ALA A 56 6.13 10.71 7.02
C ALA A 56 5.71 10.27 5.62
N THR A 57 5.80 8.95 5.38
CA THR A 57 5.21 8.33 4.19
C THR A 57 4.12 7.37 4.65
N SER A 58 2.95 7.42 4.02
CA SER A 58 1.86 6.47 4.26
C SER A 58 1.64 5.59 3.04
N VAL A 59 1.19 4.37 3.29
CA VAL A 59 0.71 3.42 2.29
C VAL A 59 -0.78 3.19 2.54
N THR A 60 -1.62 3.46 1.54
CA THR A 60 -3.08 3.26 1.64
C THR A 60 -3.61 2.43 0.49
N SER A 61 -4.82 1.89 0.67
CA SER A 61 -5.51 1.12 -0.36
C SER A 61 -5.73 1.95 -1.65
N PRO A 62 -5.93 1.30 -2.80
CA PRO A 62 -6.38 1.98 -3.99
C PRO A 62 -7.68 2.73 -3.71
N LEU A 63 -7.79 3.96 -4.19
CA LEU A 63 -8.94 4.81 -3.96
C LEU A 63 -9.81 4.90 -5.22
N HIS A 64 -11.12 4.99 -5.02
CA HIS A 64 -12.09 5.34 -6.06
C HIS A 64 -12.92 6.53 -5.60
N ARG A 65 -13.59 7.19 -6.55
CA ARG A 65 -14.63 8.16 -6.22
C ARG A 65 -15.93 7.41 -5.97
N ASP A 66 -16.52 7.57 -4.80
CA ASP A 66 -17.84 7.01 -4.50
C ASP A 66 -18.96 7.80 -5.21
N THR A 67 -20.21 7.42 -4.96
CA THR A 67 -21.39 8.04 -5.56
C THR A 67 -21.56 9.51 -5.19
N ASP A 68 -20.95 9.96 -4.10
CA ASP A 68 -20.96 11.34 -3.63
C ASP A 68 -19.71 12.11 -4.10
N GLY A 69 -18.86 11.46 -4.91
CA GLY A 69 -17.62 12.03 -5.41
C GLY A 69 -16.51 12.12 -4.36
N GLN A 70 -16.63 11.43 -3.21
CA GLN A 70 -15.57 11.39 -2.19
C GLN A 70 -14.55 10.28 -2.49
N TRP A 71 -13.31 10.47 -2.04
CA TRP A 71 -12.30 9.41 -2.15
C TRP A 71 -12.56 8.33 -1.10
N SER A 72 -12.73 7.10 -1.55
CA SER A 72 -13.00 5.94 -0.69
C SER A 72 -12.08 4.75 -1.03
N PRO A 73 -11.64 3.97 -0.02
CA PRO A 73 -10.98 2.69 -0.23
C PRO A 73 -11.75 1.78 -1.21
N THR A 74 -11.06 1.29 -2.23
CA THR A 74 -11.61 0.29 -3.17
C THR A 74 -11.60 -1.11 -2.56
N ILE A 75 -10.60 -1.36 -1.71
CA ILE A 75 -10.45 -2.59 -0.94
C ILE A 75 -10.01 -2.22 0.47
N THR A 76 -10.51 -2.97 1.45
CA THR A 76 -10.10 -2.86 2.85
C THR A 76 -9.30 -4.10 3.20
N PHE A 77 -8.13 -3.90 3.79
CA PHE A 77 -7.32 -4.99 4.33
C PHE A 77 -7.66 -5.23 5.79
N PRO A 78 -7.59 -6.49 6.26
CA PRO A 78 -7.62 -6.78 7.69
C PRO A 78 -6.36 -6.21 8.36
N VAL A 79 -6.44 -5.89 9.65
CA VAL A 79 -5.39 -5.15 10.40
C VAL A 79 -4.06 -5.89 10.40
N GLU A 80 -4.11 -7.22 10.37
CA GLU A 80 -2.97 -8.13 10.32
C GLU A 80 -2.11 -7.91 9.07
N LEU A 81 -2.68 -7.38 7.98
CA LEU A 81 -1.96 -7.10 6.75
C LEU A 81 -1.46 -5.65 6.65
N HIS A 82 -1.88 -4.73 7.52
CA HIS A 82 -1.55 -3.31 7.39
C HIS A 82 -0.05 -3.06 7.50
N GLN A 83 0.58 -3.54 8.57
CA GLN A 83 2.02 -3.33 8.77
C GLN A 83 2.86 -4.09 7.74
N PRO A 84 2.66 -5.41 7.50
CA PRO A 84 3.48 -6.14 6.51
C PRO A 84 3.37 -5.57 5.09
N LEU A 85 2.16 -5.18 4.65
CA LEU A 85 2.00 -4.55 3.33
C LEU A 85 2.69 -3.18 3.28
N THR A 86 2.61 -2.39 4.35
CA THR A 86 3.30 -1.10 4.42
C THR A 86 4.81 -1.28 4.31
N ASP A 87 5.38 -2.23 5.05
CA ASP A 87 6.82 -2.49 5.09
C ASP A 87 7.36 -2.90 3.71
N ILE A 88 6.73 -3.87 3.04
CA ILE A 88 7.20 -4.33 1.72
C ILE A 88 7.05 -3.23 0.66
N VAL A 89 5.99 -2.42 0.74
CA VAL A 89 5.74 -1.34 -0.22
C VAL A 89 6.74 -0.21 -0.01
N LEU A 90 7.01 0.18 1.23
CA LEU A 90 8.00 1.22 1.54
C LEU A 90 9.41 0.76 1.16
N ALA A 91 9.78 -0.49 1.45
CA ALA A 91 11.06 -1.06 1.01
C ALA A 91 11.22 -0.97 -0.51
N ALA A 92 10.23 -1.44 -1.28
CA ALA A 92 10.25 -1.33 -2.74
C ALA A 92 10.29 0.12 -3.24
N CYS A 93 9.66 1.06 -2.52
CA CYS A 93 9.71 2.48 -2.86
C CYS A 93 11.05 3.13 -2.54
N ILE A 94 11.77 2.68 -1.50
CA ILE A 94 13.14 3.11 -1.20
C ILE A 94 14.07 2.62 -2.32
N ASP A 95 13.98 1.34 -2.68
CA ASP A 95 14.77 0.75 -3.78
C ASP A 95 14.52 1.45 -5.12
N ALA A 96 13.26 1.83 -5.37
CA ALA A 96 12.88 2.59 -6.55
C ALA A 96 13.33 4.07 -6.49
N GLY A 97 13.84 4.58 -5.37
CA GLY A 97 14.21 5.99 -5.18
C GLY A 97 13.00 6.93 -5.14
N VAL A 98 11.86 6.45 -4.63
CA VAL A 98 10.64 7.25 -4.34
C VAL A 98 10.66 7.75 -2.90
N CYS A 99 11.04 6.87 -1.97
CA CYS A 99 11.13 7.14 -0.55
C CYS A 99 12.59 7.20 -0.09
N ARG A 100 12.80 7.61 1.16
CA ARG A 100 14.10 7.54 1.84
C ARG A 100 13.94 6.71 3.10
N GLU A 101 15.02 6.06 3.53
CA GLU A 101 15.09 5.47 4.86
C GLU A 101 14.84 6.55 5.92
N ALA A 102 14.12 6.17 6.97
CA ALA A 102 13.82 7.04 8.11
C ALA A 102 15.03 7.19 9.04
#